data_AF-A0A7G8PNW2-F1
#
_entry.id   AF-A0A7G8PNW2-F1
#
_cell.length_a   1.000
_cell.length_b   1.000
_cell.length_c   1.000
_cell.angle_alpha   90.00
_cell.angle_beta   90.00
_cell.angle_gamma   90.00
#
_symmetry.space_group_name_H-M   'P 1'
#
loop_
_entity.id
_entity.type
_entity.pdbx_description
1 polymer ?
#
loop_
_entity_poly.entity_id
_entity_poly.type
_entity_poly.pdbx_seq_one_letter_code
_entity_poly.pdbx_strand_id
1 'polypeptide(L)'
;MVAAQPARADPLIPLTQAEIDYLGHARQVFAASHNPVSFRSDGQLLSDGWYACDKRAAGFVGTESTLVTPALTQLAFIHLCP
;
A
#
# COMPACT_ATOMS: atom_id res chain seq x y z
N MET A 1 -1.60 43.67 -9.09
CA MET A 1 -1.96 42.26 -9.31
C MET A 1 -0.84 41.42 -8.71
N VAL A 2 -1.01 40.86 -7.51
CA VAL A 2 0.03 40.05 -6.86
C VAL A 2 -0.11 38.63 -7.38
N ALA A 3 0.88 38.16 -8.13
CA ALA A 3 0.93 36.77 -8.57
C ALA A 3 1.10 35.86 -7.35
N ALA A 4 0.22 34.87 -7.20
CA ALA A 4 0.39 33.83 -6.21
C ALA A 4 1.69 33.08 -6.52
N GLN A 5 2.61 33.04 -5.55
CA GLN A 5 3.84 32.27 -5.70
C GLN A 5 3.47 30.79 -5.82
N PRO A 6 4.01 30.04 -6.79
CA PRO A 6 3.74 28.62 -6.91
C PRO A 6 4.15 27.94 -5.61
N ALA A 7 3.21 27.27 -4.94
CA ALA A 7 3.51 26.47 -3.78
C ALA A 7 4.58 25.45 -4.18
N ARG A 8 5.73 25.49 -3.51
CA ARG A 8 6.80 24.53 -3.71
C ARG A 8 6.24 23.18 -3.26
N ALA A 9 5.90 22.32 -4.23
CA ALA A 9 5.45 20.96 -3.90
C ALA A 9 6.56 20.30 -3.09
N ASP A 10 6.20 19.74 -1.92
CA ASP A 10 7.12 18.88 -1.19
C ASP A 10 7.66 17.82 -2.17
N PRO A 11 8.98 17.59 -2.21
CA PRO A 11 9.55 16.62 -3.12
C PRO A 11 8.91 15.26 -2.83
N LEU A 12 8.24 14.72 -3.84
CA LEU A 12 7.67 13.37 -3.81
C LEU A 12 8.83 12.42 -3.45
N ILE A 13 8.81 11.87 -2.24
CA ILE A 13 9.76 10.85 -1.84
C ILE A 13 9.56 9.70 -2.85
N PRO A 14 10.60 9.34 -3.62
CA PRO A 14 10.45 8.27 -4.60
C PRO A 14 10.15 6.97 -3.86
N LEU A 15 9.28 6.15 -4.44
CA LEU A 15 8.99 4.82 -3.90
C LEU A 15 10.29 4.01 -3.80
N THR A 16 10.40 3.26 -2.72
CA THR A 16 11.47 2.27 -2.55
C THR A 16 11.25 1.07 -3.48
N GLN A 17 12.31 0.32 -3.76
CA GLN A 17 12.19 -0.91 -4.58
C GLN A 17 11.21 -1.91 -3.97
N ALA A 18 11.20 -2.04 -2.64
CA ALA A 18 10.27 -2.90 -1.92
C ALA A 18 8.80 -2.52 -2.17
N GLU A 19 8.49 -1.23 -2.15
CA GLU A 19 7.14 -0.71 -2.43
C GLU A 19 6.75 -0.95 -3.89
N ILE A 20 7.69 -0.81 -4.83
CA ILE A 20 7.48 -1.11 -6.24
C ILE A 20 7.16 -2.59 -6.44
N ASP A 21 7.94 -3.48 -5.82
CA ASP A 21 7.74 -4.93 -5.92
C ASP A 21 6.40 -5.34 -5.28
N TYR A 22 6.07 -4.79 -4.11
CA TYR A 22 4.79 -4.98 -3.45
C TYR A 22 3.61 -4.59 -4.37
N LEU A 23 3.65 -3.39 -4.96
CA LEU A 23 2.62 -2.91 -5.87
C LEU A 23 2.52 -3.75 -7.16
N GLY A 24 3.66 -4.24 -7.67
CA GLY A 24 3.69 -5.15 -8.81
C GLY A 24 2.90 -6.43 -8.54
N HIS A 25 3.20 -7.10 -7.42
CA HIS A 25 2.53 -8.35 -7.04
C HIS A 25 1.07 -8.13 -6.63
N ALA A 26 0.78 -7.05 -5.90
CA ALA A 26 -0.60 -6.69 -5.52
C ALA A 26 -1.50 -6.53 -6.74
N ARG A 27 -1.02 -5.85 -7.79
CA ARG A 27 -1.76 -5.70 -9.06
C ARG A 27 -2.01 -7.02 -9.76
N GLN A 28 -1.03 -7.93 -9.77
CA GLN A 28 -1.20 -9.26 -10.37
C GLN A 28 -2.27 -10.08 -9.62
N VAL A 29 -2.26 -10.05 -8.29
CA VAL A 29 -3.26 -10.75 -7.46
C VAL A 29 -4.67 -10.20 -7.69
N PHE A 30 -4.82 -8.87 -7.76
CA PHE A 30 -6.13 -8.26 -8.00
C PHE A 30 -6.64 -8.45 -9.42
N ALA A 31 -5.75 -8.45 -10.41
CA ALA A 31 -6.10 -8.80 -11.78
C ALA A 31 -6.62 -10.25 -11.87
N ALA A 32 -5.96 -11.20 -11.19
CA ALA A 32 -6.37 -12.60 -11.20
C ALA A 32 -7.71 -12.84 -10.46
N SER A 33 -7.93 -12.15 -9.35
CA SER A 33 -9.13 -12.31 -8.52
C SER A 33 -10.38 -11.60 -9.04
N HIS A 34 -10.29 -10.86 -10.16
CA HIS A 34 -11.40 -10.10 -10.75
C HIS A 34 -12.16 -9.25 -9.73
N ASN A 35 -11.45 -8.68 -8.74
CA ASN A 35 -12.06 -7.88 -7.70
C ASN A 35 -11.82 -6.38 -7.97
N PRO A 36 -12.74 -5.70 -8.69
CA PRO A 36 -12.59 -4.29 -9.02
C PRO A 36 -12.75 -3.37 -7.81
N VAL A 37 -13.34 -3.85 -6.69
CA VAL A 37 -13.61 -3.03 -5.50
C VAL A 37 -12.34 -2.82 -4.66
N SER A 38 -11.39 -3.76 -4.73
CA SER A 38 -10.17 -3.73 -3.95
C SER A 38 -9.02 -2.92 -4.56
N PHE A 39 -9.13 -2.48 -5.81
CA PHE A 39 -8.12 -1.64 -6.46
C PHE A 39 -8.66 -0.23 -6.69
N ARG A 40 -8.44 0.67 -5.72
CA ARG A 40 -8.76 2.11 -5.85
C ARG A 40 -7.58 2.91 -6.39
N SER A 41 -6.38 2.68 -5.85
CA SER A 41 -5.13 3.31 -6.29
C SER A 41 -3.91 2.60 -5.70
N ASP A 42 -2.74 2.79 -6.32
CA ASP A 42 -1.46 2.30 -5.77
C ASP A 42 -1.18 2.91 -4.38
N GLY A 43 -1.57 4.17 -4.13
CA GLY A 43 -1.43 4.79 -2.82
C GLY A 43 -2.28 4.13 -1.72
N GLN A 44 -3.50 3.68 -2.05
CA GLN A 44 -4.32 2.92 -1.11
C GLN A 44 -3.68 1.57 -0.79
N LEU A 45 -3.15 0.87 -1.80
CA LEU A 45 -2.47 -0.41 -1.59
C LEU A 45 -1.28 -0.26 -0.64
N LEU A 46 -0.42 0.75 -0.85
CA LEU A 46 0.69 1.01 0.06
C LEU A 46 0.22 1.31 1.47
N SER A 47 -0.83 2.12 1.61
CA SER A 47 -1.40 2.46 2.92
C SER A 47 -1.91 1.21 3.65
N ASP A 48 -2.63 0.34 2.95
CA ASP A 48 -3.16 -0.92 3.50
C ASP A 48 -2.03 -1.90 3.86
N GLY A 49 -0.98 -1.98 3.02
CA GLY A 49 0.20 -2.81 3.29
C GLY A 49 0.97 -2.33 4.52
N TRP A 50 1.27 -1.04 4.61
CA TRP A 50 1.92 -0.45 5.79
C TRP A 50 1.06 -0.57 7.05
N TYR A 51 -0.26 -0.42 6.91
CA TYR A 51 -1.19 -0.66 8.02
C TYR A 51 -1.16 -2.11 8.51
N ALA A 52 -1.10 -3.09 7.61
CA ALA A 52 -0.94 -4.49 7.99
C ALA A 52 0.38 -4.74 8.74
N CYS A 53 1.47 -4.09 8.32
CA CYS A 53 2.76 -4.13 9.00
C CYS A 53 2.71 -3.55 10.42
N ASP A 54 2.09 -2.38 10.58
CA ASP A 54 1.88 -1.74 11.89
C ASP A 54 1.07 -2.65 12.83
N LYS A 55 -0.02 -3.23 12.33
CA LYS A 55 -0.85 -4.16 13.11
C LYS A 55 -0.11 -5.42 13.51
N ARG A 56 0.71 -5.99 12.62
CA ARG A 56 1.59 -7.12 12.96
C ARG A 56 2.54 -6.76 14.11
N ALA A 57 3.15 -5.58 14.07
CA ALA A 57 4.04 -5.11 15.13
C ALA A 57 3.31 -4.94 16.48
N ALA A 58 2.02 -4.60 16.44
CA ALA A 58 1.14 -4.54 17.60
C ALA A 58 0.53 -5.91 18.02
N GLY A 59 0.89 -7.01 17.35
CA GLY A 59 0.41 -8.36 17.65
C GLY A 59 -0.93 -8.75 17.00
N PHE A 60 -1.48 -7.90 16.13
CA PHE A 60 -2.73 -8.18 15.40
C PHE A 60 -2.43 -8.69 13.99
N VAL A 61 -2.85 -9.91 13.69
CA VAL A 61 -2.61 -10.56 12.39
C VAL A 61 -3.91 -11.14 11.84
N GLY A 62 -4.12 -10.97 10.54
CA GLY A 62 -5.23 -11.57 9.80
C GLY A 62 -6.37 -10.60 9.50
N THR A 63 -7.15 -10.94 8.48
CA THR A 63 -8.20 -10.07 7.90
C THR A 63 -9.28 -9.68 8.89
N GLU A 64 -9.61 -10.53 9.87
CA GLU A 64 -10.57 -10.19 10.93
C GLU A 64 -10.11 -9.00 11.81
N SER A 65 -8.80 -8.77 11.88
CA SER A 65 -8.22 -7.70 12.71
C SER A 65 -7.86 -6.44 11.93
N THR A 66 -7.59 -6.57 10.62
CA THR A 66 -7.10 -5.46 9.78
C THR A 66 -8.05 -5.07 8.66
N LEU A 67 -9.00 -5.92 8.30
CA LEU A 67 -9.86 -5.83 7.10
C LEU A 67 -9.06 -5.79 5.77
N VAL A 68 -7.74 -5.93 5.83
CA VAL A 68 -6.86 -6.06 4.67
C VAL A 68 -6.97 -7.49 4.16
N THR A 69 -7.06 -7.64 2.84
CA THR A 69 -7.18 -8.98 2.24
C THR A 69 -5.98 -9.85 2.62
N PRO A 70 -6.15 -11.17 2.77
CA PRO A 70 -5.06 -12.07 3.17
C PRO A 70 -3.85 -11.97 2.23
N ALA A 71 -4.12 -11.87 0.93
CA ALA A 71 -3.07 -11.78 -0.08
C ALA A 71 -2.25 -10.48 0.04
N LEU A 72 -2.90 -9.33 0.28
CA LEU A 72 -2.17 -8.07 0.52
C LEU A 72 -1.38 -8.10 1.82
N THR A 73 -1.95 -8.67 2.87
CA THR A 73 -1.27 -8.84 4.15
C THR A 73 0.01 -9.67 3.99
N GLN A 74 -0.07 -10.77 3.25
CA GLN A 74 1.06 -11.65 3.01
C GLN A 74 2.14 -10.98 2.16
N LEU A 75 1.76 -10.25 1.10
CA LEU A 75 2.70 -9.47 0.29
C LEU A 75 3.38 -8.36 1.11
N ALA A 76 2.64 -7.68 2.00
CA ALA A 76 3.20 -6.65 2.86
C ALA A 76 4.28 -7.22 3.79
N PHE A 77 4.05 -8.41 4.37
CA PHE A 77 5.02 -9.07 5.23
C PHE A 77 6.25 -9.59 4.47
N ILE A 78 6.14 -9.84 3.16
CA ILE A 78 7.29 -10.26 2.36
C ILE A 78 8.14 -9.06 1.94
N HIS A 79 7.49 -7.97 1.51
CA HIS A 79 8.17 -6.87 0.85
C HIS A 79 8.38 -5.65 1.75
N LEU A 80 7.39 -5.24 2.55
CA LEU A 80 7.41 -3.99 3.30
C LEU A 80 7.97 -4.18 4.72
N CYS A 81 7.64 -5.29 5.37
CA CYS A 81 8.06 -5.59 6.75
C CYS A 81 8.37 -7.09 6.96
N PRO A 82 9.50 -7.61 6.43
CA PRO A 82 9.97 -8.97 6.70
C PRO A 82 10.12 -9.27 8.20
#